data_AF-H2BQ73-F1
#
_entry.id   AF-H2BQ73-F1
#
_cell.length_a   1.000
_cell.length_b   1.000
_cell.length_c   1.000
_cell.angle_alpha   90.00
_cell.angle_beta   90.00
_cell.angle_gamma   90.00
#
_symmetry.space_group_name_H-M   'P 1'
#
loop_
_entity.id
_entity.type
_entity.pdbx_description
1 polymer ?
#
loop_
_entity_poly.entity_id
_entity_poly.type
_entity_poly.pdbx_seq_one_letter_code
_entity_poly.pdbx_strand_id
1 'polypeptide(L)'
;THWKHGGIVGVFGYGGGVIGRHCDQPEKFPGVAHFHTMRVNHPSGKFYKADYLRQLCDLWDFRGSGITNMHGSTGDIIFIGTTTPQLEEIFYELTHNLNQDLGGSGSNLRTPSDCIGQARCEYACYDTQAICHTLTNEYQDELHRPAFPYKFKFKFDGCPNCCVASIARADLSFIGTWRDDIRIDQKAVKAYVGGELAPNAGAHAGRDWGAFDIQKEVVDLCPTKCMRYEGDKLEINTKECTRCMHCINVMPRALRIGNDRGCSILAGAKAPILDGAQMGTLIVPFI
;
A
#
# COMPACT_ATOMS: atom_id res chain seq x y z
N THR A 1 -6.72 -19.58 21.42
CA THR A 1 -5.32 -19.49 20.92
C THR A 1 -4.43 -20.29 21.86
N HIS A 2 -3.41 -20.99 21.34
CA HIS A 2 -2.45 -21.77 22.14
C HIS A 2 -1.06 -21.12 22.22
N TRP A 3 -1.06 -19.79 22.16
CA TRP A 3 0.14 -18.99 22.32
C TRP A 3 0.07 -18.21 23.62
N LYS A 4 1.18 -18.16 24.36
CA LYS A 4 1.32 -17.31 25.55
C LYS A 4 1.17 -15.83 25.19
N HIS A 5 0.80 -15.03 26.19
CA HIS A 5 0.72 -13.59 26.06
C HIS A 5 2.10 -12.98 25.79
N GLY A 6 2.17 -12.05 24.82
CA GLY A 6 3.40 -11.29 24.53
C GLY A 6 4.63 -12.14 24.16
N GLY A 7 5.79 -11.53 24.38
CA GLY A 7 7.13 -12.08 24.11
C GLY A 7 8.08 -10.95 23.68
N ILE A 8 9.14 -10.71 24.46
CA ILE A 8 10.14 -9.66 24.19
C ILE A 8 11.44 -10.33 23.79
N VAL A 9 11.79 -10.16 22.51
CA VAL A 9 13.02 -10.66 21.88
C VAL A 9 13.38 -9.68 20.76
N GLY A 10 14.62 -9.65 20.31
CA GLY A 10 15.08 -8.73 19.27
C GLY A 10 16.53 -8.99 18.90
N VAL A 11 17.11 -8.01 18.22
CA VAL A 11 18.53 -7.96 17.85
C VAL A 11 19.16 -6.71 18.43
N PHE A 12 20.45 -6.75 18.75
CA PHE A 12 21.15 -5.61 19.33
C PHE A 12 21.14 -4.39 18.39
N GLY A 13 21.06 -3.21 18.99
CA GLY A 13 20.96 -1.94 18.27
C GLY A 13 19.54 -1.53 17.90
N TYR A 14 18.58 -2.46 17.82
CA TYR A 14 17.18 -2.20 17.47
C TYR A 14 16.22 -2.50 18.63
N GLY A 15 15.20 -1.65 18.79
CA GLY A 15 14.13 -1.83 19.78
C GLY A 15 12.89 -2.53 19.24
N GLY A 16 12.95 -3.05 18.01
CA GLY A 16 11.83 -3.68 17.31
C GLY A 16 12.27 -4.53 16.11
N GLY A 17 11.31 -5.02 15.34
CA GLY A 17 11.52 -5.86 14.15
C GLY A 17 11.21 -7.34 14.36
N VAL A 18 11.19 -7.81 15.62
CA VAL A 18 10.86 -9.20 15.98
C VAL A 18 9.67 -9.25 16.93
N ILE A 19 8.71 -10.13 16.66
CA ILE A 19 7.57 -10.41 17.54
C ILE A 19 7.82 -11.74 18.24
N GLY A 20 8.14 -11.68 19.53
CA GLY A 20 8.29 -12.85 20.37
C GLY A 20 6.98 -13.60 20.55
N ARG A 21 7.06 -14.93 20.50
CA ARG A 21 5.92 -15.83 20.70
C ARG A 21 6.40 -17.20 21.18
N HIS A 22 5.65 -17.76 22.11
CA HIS A 22 5.91 -19.06 22.74
C HIS A 22 4.60 -19.83 22.85
N CYS A 23 4.58 -21.12 22.53
CA CYS A 23 3.38 -21.94 22.72
C CYS A 23 3.07 -22.16 24.21
N ASP A 24 1.79 -22.37 24.55
CA ASP A 24 1.37 -22.63 25.92
C ASP A 24 1.60 -24.09 26.37
N GLN A 25 1.89 -25.01 25.44
CA GLN A 25 2.12 -26.44 25.68
C GLN A 25 3.47 -26.92 25.10
N PRO A 26 4.62 -26.43 25.61
CA PRO A 26 5.94 -26.72 25.05
C PRO A 26 6.35 -28.19 25.14
N GLU A 27 5.88 -28.95 26.13
CA GLU A 27 6.17 -30.38 26.25
C GLU A 27 5.48 -31.21 25.16
N LYS A 28 4.26 -30.82 24.77
CA LYS A 28 3.51 -31.49 23.69
C LYS A 28 3.96 -31.05 22.31
N PHE A 29 4.34 -29.79 22.16
CA PHE A 29 4.73 -29.20 20.89
C PHE A 29 6.10 -28.52 20.98
N PRO A 30 7.18 -29.29 21.22
CA PRO A 30 8.51 -28.72 21.45
C PRO A 30 9.05 -27.93 20.25
N GLY A 31 8.67 -28.29 19.03
CA GLY A 31 9.09 -27.60 17.80
C GLY A 31 8.59 -26.16 17.67
N VAL A 32 7.61 -25.73 18.48
CA VAL A 32 7.09 -24.35 18.51
C VAL A 32 7.12 -23.73 19.91
N ALA A 33 7.94 -24.29 20.81
CA ALA A 33 8.20 -23.69 22.13
C ALA A 33 8.68 -22.23 21.99
N HIS A 34 9.49 -21.97 20.96
CA HIS A 34 9.78 -20.63 20.45
C HIS A 34 9.30 -20.58 19.00
N PHE A 35 8.56 -19.54 18.65
CA PHE A 35 8.04 -19.37 17.29
C PHE A 35 7.98 -17.90 16.91
N HIS A 36 9.13 -17.25 16.99
CA HIS A 36 9.26 -15.81 16.80
C HIS A 36 9.04 -15.41 15.35
N THR A 37 8.43 -14.26 15.14
CA THR A 37 8.22 -13.72 13.79
C THR A 37 9.20 -12.58 13.54
N MET A 38 10.00 -12.67 12.49
CA MET A 38 10.86 -11.56 12.04
C MET A 38 10.19 -10.82 10.90
N ARG A 39 10.13 -9.49 11.02
CA ARG A 39 9.67 -8.61 9.95
C ARG A 39 10.89 -8.21 9.14
N VAL A 40 10.88 -8.52 7.85
CA VAL A 40 11.93 -8.12 6.92
C VAL A 40 11.38 -7.02 6.03
N ASN A 41 12.11 -5.92 5.91
CA ASN A 41 11.66 -4.78 5.12
C ASN A 41 11.53 -5.20 3.65
N HIS A 42 10.56 -4.64 2.93
CA HIS A 42 10.25 -5.04 1.56
C HIS A 42 10.62 -3.92 0.59
N PRO A 43 11.01 -4.23 -0.66
CA PRO A 43 11.14 -3.22 -1.70
C PRO A 43 9.80 -2.56 -1.98
N SER A 44 9.81 -1.25 -2.21
CA SER A 44 8.66 -0.49 -2.71
C SER A 44 8.08 -1.13 -3.97
N GLY A 45 6.75 -1.09 -4.10
CA GLY A 45 6.01 -1.79 -5.16
C GLY A 45 6.03 -3.32 -5.09
N LYS A 46 6.77 -3.95 -4.15
CA LYS A 46 6.90 -5.42 -4.00
C LYS A 46 7.39 -6.11 -5.27
N PHE A 47 8.27 -5.47 -6.02
CA PHE A 47 8.95 -6.09 -7.14
C PHE A 47 10.13 -6.92 -6.65
N TYR A 48 10.22 -8.16 -7.14
CA TYR A 48 11.28 -9.07 -6.78
C TYR A 48 11.88 -9.71 -8.01
N LYS A 49 13.18 -10.01 -7.93
CA LYS A 49 13.83 -10.98 -8.80
C LYS A 49 13.80 -12.35 -8.14
N ALA A 50 13.72 -13.40 -8.95
CA ALA A 50 13.59 -14.77 -8.45
C ALA A 50 14.85 -15.25 -7.70
N ASP A 51 16.04 -14.79 -8.09
CA ASP A 51 17.30 -15.05 -7.39
C ASP A 51 17.29 -14.51 -5.95
N TYR A 52 16.84 -13.27 -5.76
CA TYR A 52 16.71 -12.65 -4.44
C TYR A 52 15.73 -13.41 -3.53
N LEU A 53 14.56 -13.81 -4.05
CA LEU A 53 13.61 -14.60 -3.28
C LEU A 53 14.17 -15.98 -2.91
N ARG A 54 14.94 -16.62 -3.80
CA ARG A 54 15.61 -17.90 -3.48
C ARG A 54 16.62 -17.73 -2.36
N GLN A 55 17.43 -16.67 -2.39
CA GLN A 55 18.37 -16.37 -1.29
C GLN A 55 17.66 -16.19 0.05
N LEU A 56 16.51 -15.50 0.08
CA LEU A 56 15.69 -15.37 1.28
C LEU A 56 15.11 -16.73 1.74
N CYS A 57 14.66 -17.57 0.80
CA CYS A 57 14.20 -18.92 1.10
C CYS A 57 15.33 -19.78 1.67
N ASP A 58 16.51 -19.80 1.05
CA ASP A 58 17.66 -20.60 1.51
C ASP A 58 18.05 -20.23 2.95
N LEU A 59 18.09 -18.92 3.26
CA LEU A 59 18.33 -18.43 4.62
C LEU A 59 17.24 -18.89 5.59
N TRP A 60 15.98 -18.75 5.20
CA TRP A 60 14.84 -19.03 6.08
C TRP A 60 14.56 -20.53 6.27
N ASP A 61 14.85 -21.35 5.28
CA ASP A 61 14.80 -22.81 5.38
C ASP A 61 15.89 -23.32 6.32
N PHE A 62 17.07 -22.70 6.32
CA PHE A 62 18.17 -23.10 7.19
C PHE A 62 18.01 -22.64 8.65
N ARG A 63 17.56 -21.39 8.88
CA ARG A 63 17.55 -20.76 10.22
C ARG A 63 16.16 -20.53 10.81
N GLY A 64 15.11 -20.82 10.04
CA GLY A 64 13.72 -20.61 10.42
C GLY A 64 12.87 -21.87 10.29
N SER A 65 11.57 -21.67 10.09
CA SER A 65 10.61 -22.76 9.92
C SER A 65 10.34 -23.12 8.45
N GLY A 66 10.86 -22.33 7.50
CA GLY A 66 10.45 -22.36 6.09
C GLY A 66 9.06 -21.73 5.80
N ILE A 67 8.32 -21.29 6.83
CA ILE A 67 6.97 -20.70 6.67
C ILE A 67 7.05 -19.18 6.61
N THR A 68 6.34 -18.58 5.65
CA THR A 68 6.28 -17.12 5.49
C THR A 68 4.86 -16.61 5.29
N ASN A 69 4.65 -15.31 5.55
CA ASN A 69 3.57 -14.57 4.90
C ASN A 69 4.17 -13.59 3.89
N MET A 70 3.70 -13.66 2.64
CA MET A 70 4.04 -12.77 1.54
C MET A 70 2.80 -11.97 1.15
N HIS A 71 2.46 -10.87 1.83
CA HIS A 71 3.21 -10.09 2.82
C HIS A 71 2.39 -9.87 4.09
N GLY A 72 3.00 -9.27 5.12
CA GLY A 72 2.26 -8.71 6.24
C GLY A 72 1.42 -7.51 5.81
N SER A 73 0.29 -7.27 6.48
CA SER A 73 -0.62 -6.18 6.10
C SER A 73 -0.02 -4.76 6.21
N THR A 74 1.15 -4.59 6.82
CA THR A 74 1.84 -3.28 6.79
C THR A 74 2.75 -3.14 5.56
N GLY A 75 3.30 -4.25 5.06
CA GLY A 75 4.15 -4.30 3.88
C GLY A 75 5.25 -5.37 3.97
N ASP A 76 5.75 -5.61 5.18
CA ASP A 76 6.89 -6.49 5.47
C ASP A 76 6.79 -7.88 4.86
N ILE A 77 7.92 -8.44 4.43
CA ILE A 77 8.09 -9.88 4.31
C ILE A 77 8.08 -10.45 5.73
N ILE A 78 7.32 -11.53 5.95
CA ILE A 78 7.16 -12.11 7.29
C ILE A 78 7.80 -13.49 7.32
N PHE A 79 8.89 -13.60 8.05
CA PHE A 79 9.52 -14.87 8.41
C PHE A 79 8.85 -15.41 9.69
N ILE A 80 8.08 -16.49 9.57
CA ILE A 80 7.19 -16.99 10.65
C ILE A 80 7.81 -18.16 11.37
N GLY A 81 8.32 -17.95 12.57
CA GLY A 81 8.77 -19.03 13.43
C GLY A 81 10.27 -19.28 13.32
N THR A 82 10.99 -18.78 14.30
CA THR A 82 12.36 -19.19 14.62
C THR A 82 12.55 -19.14 16.15
N THR A 83 13.76 -19.47 16.60
CA THR A 83 14.15 -19.48 18.01
C THR A 83 14.97 -18.23 18.36
N THR A 84 15.07 -17.90 19.65
CA THR A 84 15.81 -16.71 20.11
C THR A 84 17.28 -16.71 19.66
N PRO A 85 18.03 -17.82 19.75
CA PRO A 85 19.44 -17.83 19.33
C PRO A 85 19.67 -17.57 17.84
N GLN A 86 18.66 -17.80 16.98
CA GLN A 86 18.80 -17.58 15.53
C GLN A 86 18.54 -16.13 15.11
N LEU A 87 18.03 -15.26 15.99
CA LEU A 87 17.63 -13.90 15.60
C LEU A 87 18.81 -13.07 15.10
N GLU A 88 19.91 -13.05 15.85
CA GLU A 88 21.14 -12.34 15.47
C GLU A 88 21.79 -12.97 14.24
N GLU A 89 21.76 -14.29 14.14
CA GLU A 89 22.30 -15.04 13.01
C GLU A 89 21.58 -14.70 11.71
N ILE A 90 20.25 -14.70 11.72
CA ILE A 90 19.43 -14.31 10.57
C ILE A 90 19.67 -12.84 10.22
N PHE A 91 19.72 -11.97 11.23
CA PHE A 91 19.95 -10.55 11.01
C PHE A 91 21.34 -10.25 10.42
N TYR A 92 22.36 -10.98 10.86
CA TYR A 92 23.71 -10.91 10.31
C TYR A 92 23.72 -11.28 8.82
N GLU A 93 23.10 -12.42 8.46
CA GLU A 93 23.01 -12.87 7.07
C GLU A 93 22.22 -11.89 6.18
N LEU A 94 21.07 -11.41 6.67
CA LEU A 94 20.26 -10.41 5.95
C LEU A 94 21.08 -9.15 5.64
N THR A 95 21.81 -8.63 6.62
CA THR A 95 22.56 -7.37 6.48
C THR A 95 23.86 -7.53 5.70
N HIS A 96 24.67 -8.55 6.01
CA HIS A 96 26.01 -8.70 5.44
C HIS A 96 26.00 -9.35 4.05
N ASN A 97 25.07 -10.26 3.79
CA ASN A 97 25.05 -11.04 2.54
C ASN A 97 23.92 -10.63 1.59
N LEU A 98 22.80 -10.12 2.11
CA LEU A 98 21.63 -9.77 1.28
C LEU A 98 21.37 -8.26 1.19
N ASN A 99 22.13 -7.43 1.93
CA ASN A 99 21.94 -5.98 2.02
C ASN A 99 20.46 -5.62 2.32
N GLN A 100 19.88 -6.35 3.27
CA GLN A 100 18.47 -6.28 3.62
C GLN A 100 18.32 -6.03 5.12
N ASP A 101 17.46 -5.09 5.48
CA ASP A 101 17.17 -4.75 6.87
C ASP A 101 15.81 -5.30 7.35
N LEU A 102 15.58 -5.26 8.65
CA LEU A 102 14.33 -5.57 9.32
C LEU A 102 13.28 -4.48 9.08
N GLY A 103 12.02 -4.87 9.25
CA GLY A 103 10.89 -3.95 9.31
C GLY A 103 10.64 -3.40 10.72
N GLY A 104 9.66 -2.49 10.84
CA GLY A 104 9.34 -1.82 12.11
C GLY A 104 8.31 -2.55 12.98
N SER A 105 8.50 -2.52 14.30
CA SER A 105 7.48 -2.89 15.31
C SER A 105 7.70 -2.18 16.64
N GLY A 106 6.64 -1.87 17.38
CA GLY A 106 6.71 -1.13 18.65
C GLY A 106 6.08 0.25 18.57
N SER A 107 6.50 1.17 19.44
CA SER A 107 6.08 2.58 19.45
C SER A 107 7.06 3.43 18.63
N ASN A 108 7.05 3.19 17.33
CA ASN A 108 7.97 3.72 16.31
C ASN A 108 7.23 3.99 15.00
N LEU A 109 7.94 4.56 14.04
CA LEU A 109 7.58 4.43 12.63
C LEU A 109 7.56 2.95 12.27
N ARG A 110 6.51 2.52 11.56
CA ARG A 110 6.44 1.19 10.95
C ARG A 110 6.80 1.29 9.50
N THR A 111 7.18 0.15 8.94
CA THR A 111 7.51 -0.05 7.53
C THR A 111 6.53 0.69 6.62
N PRO A 112 6.97 1.75 5.93
CA PRO A 112 6.15 2.43 4.94
C PRO A 112 5.77 1.49 3.79
N SER A 113 4.66 1.75 3.12
CA SER A 113 4.28 1.01 1.92
C SER A 113 3.52 1.85 0.91
N ASP A 114 3.66 1.48 -0.35
CA ASP A 114 3.12 2.19 -1.50
C ASP A 114 2.24 1.30 -2.39
N CYS A 115 1.43 1.93 -3.23
CA CYS A 115 0.84 1.26 -4.38
C CYS A 115 1.85 1.17 -5.54
N ILE A 116 1.52 0.38 -6.58
CA ILE A 116 2.42 0.16 -7.72
C ILE A 116 2.87 1.44 -8.44
N GLY A 117 2.12 2.54 -8.30
CA GLY A 117 2.51 3.85 -8.79
C GLY A 117 2.80 3.89 -10.29
N GLN A 118 3.76 4.73 -10.66
CA GLN A 118 4.14 4.98 -12.06
C GLN A 118 4.78 3.77 -12.75
N ALA A 119 5.19 2.74 -11.99
CA ALA A 119 5.78 1.54 -12.58
C ALA A 119 4.81 0.79 -13.50
N ARG A 120 3.50 0.82 -13.20
CA ARG A 120 2.48 0.11 -14.01
C ARG A 120 1.06 0.66 -13.90
N CYS A 121 0.89 1.94 -13.54
CA CYS A 121 -0.42 2.57 -13.50
C CYS A 121 -0.37 3.96 -14.14
N GLU A 122 -1.22 4.18 -15.13
CA GLU A 122 -1.41 5.42 -15.88
C GLU A 122 -2.12 6.52 -15.07
N TYR A 123 -2.66 6.19 -13.89
CA TYR A 123 -3.33 7.13 -12.99
C TYR A 123 -2.38 7.74 -11.95
N ALA A 124 -1.14 7.26 -11.85
CA ALA A 124 -0.21 7.70 -10.82
C ALA A 124 0.19 9.17 -10.99
N CYS A 125 -0.14 9.99 -10.00
CA CYS A 125 0.12 11.43 -10.02
C CYS A 125 1.56 11.77 -9.61
N TYR A 126 2.23 10.91 -8.86
CA TYR A 126 3.63 11.05 -8.46
C TYR A 126 4.29 9.67 -8.33
N ASP A 127 5.62 9.65 -8.16
CA ASP A 127 6.37 8.42 -7.94
C ASP A 127 6.23 7.94 -6.48
N THR A 128 5.23 7.07 -6.25
CA THR A 128 4.93 6.51 -4.93
C THR A 128 6.06 5.64 -4.39
N GLN A 129 6.78 4.94 -5.26
CA GLN A 129 7.86 4.04 -4.87
C GLN A 129 9.09 4.85 -4.43
N ALA A 130 9.45 5.89 -5.18
CA ALA A 130 10.59 6.74 -4.85
C ALA A 130 10.43 7.45 -3.50
N ILE A 131 9.26 8.03 -3.21
CA ILE A 131 9.03 8.68 -1.91
C ILE A 131 8.95 7.66 -0.78
N CYS A 132 8.33 6.49 -1.01
CA CYS A 132 8.26 5.44 0.00
C CYS A 132 9.67 4.96 0.38
N HIS A 133 10.52 4.70 -0.61
CA HIS A 133 11.90 4.31 -0.38
C HIS A 133 12.69 5.42 0.32
N THR A 134 12.62 6.66 -0.19
CA THR A 134 13.34 7.81 0.36
C THR A 134 13.00 8.03 1.84
N LEU A 135 11.71 8.09 2.20
CA LEU A 135 11.30 8.32 3.59
C LEU A 135 11.54 7.10 4.49
N THR A 136 11.58 5.88 3.93
CA THR A 136 11.99 4.69 4.69
C THR A 136 13.46 4.76 5.08
N ASN A 137 14.33 5.25 4.19
CA ASN A 137 15.76 5.40 4.45
C ASN A 137 16.07 6.62 5.34
N GLU A 138 15.38 7.73 5.13
CA GLU A 138 15.56 8.97 5.91
C GLU A 138 15.25 8.71 7.39
N TYR A 139 14.14 8.03 7.69
CA TYR A 139 13.65 7.80 9.06
C TYR A 139 13.96 6.39 9.59
N GLN A 140 15.14 5.86 9.26
CA GLN A 140 15.59 4.55 9.74
C GLN A 140 15.68 4.50 11.27
N ASP A 141 16.17 5.57 11.91
CA ASP A 141 16.27 5.63 13.37
C ASP A 141 14.89 5.52 14.02
N GLU A 142 13.93 6.32 13.57
CA GLU A 142 12.56 6.33 14.08
C GLU A 142 11.81 5.03 13.77
N LEU A 143 12.24 4.25 12.77
CA LEU A 143 11.69 2.93 12.45
C LEU A 143 12.27 1.85 13.38
N HIS A 144 13.59 1.86 13.61
CA HIS A 144 14.27 0.81 14.34
C HIS A 144 14.34 1.03 15.86
N ARG A 145 14.28 2.29 16.32
CA ARG A 145 14.44 2.68 17.72
C ARG A 145 13.18 3.40 18.22
N PRO A 146 12.28 2.70 18.95
CA PRO A 146 11.04 3.28 19.46
C PRO A 146 11.24 4.57 20.26
N ALA A 147 10.91 5.71 19.63
CA ALA A 147 11.01 7.05 20.21
C ALA A 147 9.66 7.77 20.32
N PHE A 148 8.57 7.15 19.84
CA PHE A 148 7.25 7.77 19.79
C PHE A 148 6.36 7.33 20.95
N PRO A 149 5.31 8.11 21.29
CA PRO A 149 4.32 7.67 22.28
C PRO A 149 3.60 6.37 21.87
N TYR A 150 3.38 6.17 20.56
CA TYR A 150 2.81 4.95 20.02
C TYR A 150 3.26 4.68 18.58
N LYS A 151 2.65 3.69 17.92
CA LYS A 151 2.98 3.34 16.52
C LYS A 151 2.63 4.50 15.58
N PHE A 152 3.41 4.67 14.53
CA PHE A 152 3.16 5.61 13.45
C PHE A 152 3.38 4.94 12.10
N LYS A 153 2.60 5.26 11.07
CA LYS A 153 2.66 4.62 9.76
C LYS A 153 2.55 5.63 8.62
N PHE A 154 3.38 5.44 7.60
CA PHE A 154 3.25 6.09 6.31
C PHE A 154 2.67 5.13 5.27
N LYS A 155 1.80 5.64 4.38
CA LYS A 155 1.41 4.95 3.14
C LYS A 155 1.20 5.91 1.98
N PHE A 156 1.56 5.46 0.79
CA PHE A 156 1.62 6.29 -0.42
C PHE A 156 0.74 5.72 -1.53
N ASP A 157 -0.34 6.42 -1.84
CA ASP A 157 -1.26 6.13 -2.94
C ASP A 157 -1.06 7.11 -4.09
N GLY A 158 -0.88 6.60 -5.30
CA GLY A 158 -0.64 7.43 -6.48
C GLY A 158 -1.87 8.19 -6.99
N CYS A 159 -3.07 7.82 -6.55
CA CYS A 159 -4.33 8.49 -6.89
C CYS A 159 -5.44 8.16 -5.87
N PRO A 160 -6.61 8.81 -5.94
CA PRO A 160 -7.72 8.58 -5.00
C PRO A 160 -8.37 7.19 -5.02
N ASN A 161 -8.03 6.33 -5.99
CA ASN A 161 -8.43 4.91 -5.96
C ASN A 161 -7.81 4.15 -4.76
N CYS A 162 -6.75 4.70 -4.16
CA CYS A 162 -6.27 4.30 -2.84
C CYS A 162 -5.91 2.79 -2.74
N CYS A 163 -5.15 2.27 -3.72
CA CYS A 163 -4.84 0.84 -3.85
C CYS A 163 -4.03 0.25 -2.68
N VAL A 164 -3.22 1.04 -1.94
CA VAL A 164 -2.57 0.61 -0.70
C VAL A 164 -3.40 0.94 0.56
N ALA A 165 -4.56 1.58 0.35
CA ALA A 165 -5.52 1.98 1.37
C ALA A 165 -4.90 2.87 2.45
N SER A 166 -4.07 3.84 2.05
CA SER A 166 -3.41 4.78 2.95
C SER A 166 -4.40 5.45 3.90
N ILE A 167 -5.49 6.00 3.36
CA ILE A 167 -6.53 6.72 4.11
C ILE A 167 -7.13 5.94 5.28
N ALA A 168 -7.06 4.61 5.29
CA ALA A 168 -7.63 3.77 6.34
C ALA A 168 -6.57 3.07 7.21
N ARG A 169 -5.31 3.03 6.77
CA ARG A 169 -4.28 2.14 7.34
C ARG A 169 -2.94 2.81 7.60
N ALA A 170 -2.90 4.14 7.57
CA ALA A 170 -1.71 4.93 7.89
C ALA A 170 -2.05 6.19 8.71
N ASP A 171 -1.26 6.42 9.75
CA ASP A 171 -1.34 7.62 10.57
C ASP A 171 -1.08 8.89 9.74
N LEU A 172 -0.25 8.78 8.70
CA LEU A 172 -0.09 9.78 7.65
C LEU A 172 -0.22 9.14 6.25
N SER A 173 -1.18 9.64 5.49
CA SER A 173 -1.57 9.16 4.17
C SER A 173 -1.20 10.17 3.11
N PHE A 174 -0.54 9.73 2.04
CA PHE A 174 -0.17 10.57 0.89
C PHE A 174 -0.95 10.10 -0.33
N ILE A 175 -1.89 10.90 -0.83
CA ILE A 175 -2.81 10.48 -1.90
C ILE A 175 -2.67 11.41 -3.10
N GLY A 176 -2.23 10.86 -4.22
CA GLY A 176 -1.91 11.63 -5.42
C GLY A 176 -3.13 12.30 -6.02
N THR A 177 -2.93 13.48 -6.59
CA THR A 177 -3.98 14.20 -7.33
C THR A 177 -3.36 15.17 -8.33
N TRP A 178 -4.20 15.89 -9.04
CA TRP A 178 -3.81 16.97 -9.95
C TRP A 178 -4.69 18.20 -9.70
N ARG A 179 -4.28 19.38 -10.19
CA ARG A 179 -5.05 20.63 -9.99
C ARG A 179 -5.43 21.34 -11.30
N ASP A 180 -5.06 20.79 -12.45
CA ASP A 180 -5.47 21.23 -13.78
C ASP A 180 -6.58 20.33 -14.36
N ASP A 181 -6.86 20.48 -15.66
CA ASP A 181 -7.98 19.80 -16.33
C ASP A 181 -7.74 18.30 -16.53
N ILE A 182 -8.83 17.53 -16.45
CA ILE A 182 -8.85 16.17 -17.00
C ILE A 182 -8.66 16.27 -18.51
N ARG A 183 -7.71 15.49 -19.05
CA ARG A 183 -7.44 15.44 -20.49
C ARG A 183 -8.45 14.52 -21.16
N ILE A 184 -9.12 15.02 -22.21
CA ILE A 184 -10.20 14.32 -22.91
C ILE A 184 -9.81 14.06 -24.37
N ASP A 185 -9.78 12.79 -24.77
CA ASP A 185 -9.74 12.39 -26.18
C ASP A 185 -11.16 12.09 -26.67
N GLN A 186 -11.76 13.05 -27.40
CA GLN A 186 -13.12 12.92 -27.93
C GLN A 186 -13.27 11.77 -28.94
N LYS A 187 -12.21 11.38 -29.64
CA LYS A 187 -12.26 10.23 -30.56
C LYS A 187 -12.42 8.94 -29.75
N ALA A 188 -11.68 8.81 -28.65
CA ALA A 188 -11.82 7.68 -27.74
C ALA A 188 -13.18 7.69 -27.03
N VAL A 189 -13.72 8.86 -26.64
CA VAL A 189 -15.10 8.97 -26.11
C VAL A 189 -16.11 8.37 -27.10
N LYS A 190 -16.03 8.75 -28.38
CA LYS A 190 -16.90 8.17 -29.42
C LYS A 190 -16.73 6.67 -29.57
N ALA A 191 -15.50 6.16 -29.47
CA ALA A 191 -15.22 4.72 -29.51
C ALA A 191 -15.85 3.96 -28.31
N TYR A 192 -15.93 4.56 -27.13
CA TYR A 192 -16.70 4.00 -26.00
C TYR A 192 -18.20 3.98 -26.30
N VAL A 193 -18.76 5.11 -26.73
CA VAL A 193 -20.21 5.23 -27.06
C VAL A 193 -20.61 4.29 -28.19
N GLY A 194 -19.73 4.09 -29.18
CA GLY A 194 -19.92 3.14 -30.28
C GLY A 194 -19.67 1.67 -29.94
N GLY A 195 -19.25 1.35 -28.70
CA GLY A 195 -18.99 -0.02 -28.25
C GLY A 195 -17.67 -0.63 -28.73
N GLU A 196 -16.78 0.13 -29.37
CA GLU A 196 -15.44 -0.33 -29.78
C GLU A 196 -14.51 -0.51 -28.56
N LEU A 197 -14.74 0.26 -27.50
CA LEU A 197 -13.98 0.19 -26.25
C LEU A 197 -14.89 -0.24 -25.09
N ALA A 198 -14.48 -1.30 -24.39
CA ALA A 198 -15.21 -1.78 -23.22
C ALA A 198 -15.05 -0.81 -22.02
N PRO A 199 -16.14 -0.40 -21.35
CA PRO A 199 -16.06 0.44 -20.17
C PRO A 199 -15.29 -0.25 -19.03
N ASN A 200 -14.64 0.56 -18.21
CA ASN A 200 -13.83 0.14 -17.07
C ASN A 200 -12.78 -0.93 -17.43
N ALA A 201 -12.18 -0.78 -18.63
CA ALA A 201 -11.23 -1.73 -19.21
C ALA A 201 -11.73 -3.20 -19.23
N GLY A 202 -13.05 -3.41 -19.32
CA GLY A 202 -13.65 -4.75 -19.32
C GLY A 202 -13.82 -5.37 -17.94
N ALA A 203 -13.69 -4.62 -16.84
CA ALA A 203 -13.82 -5.13 -15.47
C ALA A 203 -15.16 -5.84 -15.20
N HIS A 204 -16.20 -5.55 -15.98
CA HIS A 204 -17.55 -6.11 -15.84
C HIS A 204 -17.94 -7.13 -16.92
N ALA A 205 -16.99 -7.58 -17.75
CA ALA A 205 -17.26 -8.49 -18.89
C ALA A 205 -17.84 -9.86 -18.50
N GLY A 206 -17.78 -10.24 -17.22
CA GLY A 206 -18.34 -11.49 -16.71
C GLY A 206 -19.87 -11.52 -16.56
N ARG A 207 -20.57 -10.41 -16.85
CA ARG A 207 -22.04 -10.32 -16.80
C ARG A 207 -22.51 -9.40 -17.93
N ASP A 208 -23.69 -9.70 -18.47
CA ASP A 208 -24.37 -8.80 -19.40
C ASP A 208 -25.04 -7.64 -18.65
N TRP A 209 -24.57 -6.42 -18.93
CA TRP A 209 -25.10 -5.16 -18.40
C TRP A 209 -25.79 -4.31 -19.48
N GLY A 210 -25.88 -4.82 -20.71
CA GLY A 210 -26.25 -4.06 -21.89
C GLY A 210 -25.08 -3.29 -22.52
N ALA A 211 -25.38 -2.56 -23.59
CA ALA A 211 -24.40 -1.66 -24.22
C ALA A 211 -24.09 -0.47 -23.31
N PHE A 212 -22.85 0.03 -23.40
CA PHE A 212 -22.39 1.17 -22.61
C PHE A 212 -23.28 2.40 -22.84
N ASP A 213 -23.74 3.01 -21.75
CA ASP A 213 -24.51 4.24 -21.75
C ASP A 213 -23.73 5.33 -21.00
N ILE A 214 -23.08 6.24 -21.73
CA ILE A 214 -22.25 7.30 -21.15
C ILE A 214 -23.04 8.23 -20.20
N GLN A 215 -24.33 8.43 -20.48
CA GLN A 215 -25.18 9.25 -19.63
C GLN A 215 -25.37 8.55 -18.28
N LYS A 216 -25.80 7.29 -18.29
CA LYS A 216 -26.10 6.53 -17.07
C LYS A 216 -24.85 6.12 -16.28
N GLU A 217 -23.76 5.78 -16.96
CA GLU A 217 -22.60 5.15 -16.34
C GLU A 217 -21.48 6.15 -16.01
N VAL A 218 -21.50 7.36 -16.57
CA VAL A 218 -20.48 8.39 -16.32
C VAL A 218 -21.10 9.69 -15.84
N VAL A 219 -21.95 10.33 -16.65
CA VAL A 219 -22.45 11.68 -16.38
C VAL A 219 -23.36 11.69 -15.14
N ASP A 220 -24.36 10.80 -15.09
CA ASP A 220 -25.31 10.71 -13.98
C ASP A 220 -24.67 10.20 -12.68
N LEU A 221 -23.52 9.54 -12.77
CA LEU A 221 -22.77 9.06 -11.61
C LEU A 221 -21.68 10.04 -11.14
N CYS A 222 -21.45 11.14 -11.86
CA CYS A 222 -20.54 12.19 -11.40
C CYS A 222 -21.05 12.79 -10.07
N PRO A 223 -20.28 12.71 -8.97
CA PRO A 223 -20.76 13.12 -7.65
C PRO A 223 -21.07 14.61 -7.54
N THR A 224 -20.40 15.45 -8.33
CA THR A 224 -20.60 16.90 -8.36
C THR A 224 -21.45 17.38 -9.53
N LYS A 225 -21.93 16.46 -10.38
CA LYS A 225 -22.71 16.79 -11.58
C LYS A 225 -22.01 17.83 -12.48
N CYS A 226 -20.69 17.79 -12.53
CA CYS A 226 -19.86 18.74 -13.30
C CYS A 226 -19.60 18.29 -14.74
N MET A 227 -20.17 17.16 -15.18
CA MET A 227 -19.97 16.59 -16.51
C MET A 227 -21.20 16.79 -17.38
N ARG A 228 -20.99 16.97 -18.69
CA ARG A 228 -22.06 17.09 -19.68
C ARG A 228 -21.68 16.33 -20.95
N TYR A 229 -22.61 15.59 -21.52
CA TYR A 229 -22.45 14.94 -22.82
C TYR A 229 -23.53 15.44 -23.78
N GLU A 230 -23.15 16.30 -24.73
CA GLU A 230 -24.07 16.90 -25.71
C GLU A 230 -23.39 16.97 -27.09
N GLY A 231 -24.14 16.68 -28.16
CA GLY A 231 -23.62 16.78 -29.53
C GLY A 231 -22.37 15.93 -29.80
N ASP A 232 -22.34 14.71 -29.26
CA ASP A 232 -21.21 13.76 -29.32
C ASP A 232 -19.89 14.28 -28.72
N LYS A 233 -19.97 15.19 -27.75
CA LYS A 233 -18.83 15.73 -27.02
C LYS A 233 -19.04 15.62 -25.52
N LEU A 234 -18.02 15.12 -24.84
CA LEU A 234 -17.96 15.13 -23.38
C LEU A 234 -17.24 16.37 -22.88
N GLU A 235 -17.86 17.10 -21.97
CA GLU A 235 -17.32 18.29 -21.32
C GLU A 235 -17.30 18.10 -19.81
N ILE A 236 -16.29 18.68 -19.15
CA ILE A 236 -16.11 18.62 -17.71
C ILE A 236 -15.82 20.03 -17.20
N ASN A 237 -16.63 20.52 -16.26
CA ASN A 237 -16.34 21.73 -15.51
C ASN A 237 -15.33 21.39 -14.39
N THR A 238 -14.04 21.46 -14.71
CA THR A 238 -12.94 21.10 -13.79
C THR A 238 -13.01 21.79 -12.45
N LYS A 239 -13.47 23.06 -12.41
CA LYS A 239 -13.57 23.85 -11.17
C LYS A 239 -14.47 23.17 -10.13
N GLU A 240 -15.49 22.47 -10.58
CA GLU A 240 -16.45 21.74 -9.74
C GLU A 240 -16.10 20.24 -9.62
N CYS A 241 -14.98 19.80 -10.18
CA CYS A 241 -14.54 18.41 -10.10
C CYS A 241 -13.80 18.14 -8.78
N THR A 242 -14.24 17.12 -8.04
CA THR A 242 -13.57 16.65 -6.81
C THR A 242 -12.53 15.56 -7.06
N ARG A 243 -12.24 15.24 -8.33
CA ARG A 243 -11.22 14.26 -8.76
C ARG A 243 -11.41 12.87 -8.16
N CYS A 244 -12.66 12.42 -8.08
CA CYS A 244 -13.05 11.13 -7.50
C CYS A 244 -12.64 9.88 -8.31
N MET A 245 -11.92 10.05 -9.42
CA MET A 245 -11.50 9.01 -10.38
C MET A 245 -12.60 8.29 -11.18
N HIS A 246 -13.89 8.37 -10.81
CA HIS A 246 -14.97 7.59 -11.44
C HIS A 246 -14.92 7.60 -12.98
N CYS A 247 -14.96 8.78 -13.60
CA CYS A 247 -14.98 8.89 -15.06
C CYS A 247 -13.69 8.36 -15.71
N ILE A 248 -12.53 8.61 -15.11
CA ILE A 248 -11.23 8.08 -15.58
C ILE A 248 -11.22 6.56 -15.47
N ASN A 249 -11.71 6.00 -14.36
CA ASN A 249 -11.81 4.55 -14.17
C ASN A 249 -12.71 3.91 -15.21
N VAL A 250 -13.86 4.53 -15.54
CA VAL A 250 -14.79 4.00 -16.55
C VAL A 250 -14.24 4.15 -17.98
N MET A 251 -13.53 5.24 -18.30
CA MET A 251 -13.05 5.51 -19.66
C MET A 251 -11.53 5.78 -19.71
N PRO A 252 -10.67 4.85 -19.28
CA PRO A 252 -9.23 5.10 -19.13
C PRO A 252 -8.50 5.43 -20.43
N ARG A 253 -9.03 4.98 -21.57
CA ARG A 253 -8.45 5.29 -22.88
C ARG A 253 -8.82 6.69 -23.39
N ALA A 254 -9.87 7.30 -22.84
CA ALA A 254 -10.37 8.60 -23.26
C ALA A 254 -10.06 9.72 -22.26
N LEU A 255 -10.07 9.41 -20.96
CA LEU A 255 -9.89 10.37 -19.89
C LEU A 255 -8.59 10.08 -19.15
N ARG A 256 -7.76 11.10 -18.97
CA ARG A 256 -6.50 11.00 -18.23
C ARG A 256 -6.41 12.06 -17.15
N ILE A 257 -5.66 11.76 -16.10
CA ILE A 257 -5.27 12.72 -15.05
C ILE A 257 -4.67 13.99 -15.66
N GLY A 258 -4.72 15.10 -14.94
CA GLY A 258 -4.05 16.34 -15.33
C GLY A 258 -2.51 16.24 -15.33
N ASN A 259 -1.86 17.31 -15.75
CA ASN A 259 -0.40 17.44 -15.81
C ASN A 259 0.19 18.20 -14.63
N ASP A 260 -0.58 19.04 -13.93
CA ASP A 260 -0.18 19.74 -12.72
C ASP A 260 -0.47 18.87 -11.50
N ARG A 261 0.49 18.01 -11.16
CA ARG A 261 0.34 16.88 -10.24
C ARG A 261 1.04 17.14 -8.92
N GLY A 262 0.50 16.52 -7.87
CA GLY A 262 1.03 16.53 -6.52
C GLY A 262 0.33 15.49 -5.67
N CYS A 263 0.28 15.68 -4.36
CA CYS A 263 -0.51 14.84 -3.47
C CYS A 263 -1.24 15.64 -2.39
N SER A 264 -2.29 15.05 -1.85
CA SER A 264 -2.91 15.48 -0.60
C SER A 264 -2.33 14.68 0.55
N ILE A 265 -2.19 15.32 1.72
CA ILE A 265 -1.82 14.64 2.97
C ILE A 265 -3.04 14.56 3.87
N LEU A 266 -3.31 13.36 4.39
CA LEU A 266 -4.38 13.10 5.35
C LEU A 266 -3.81 12.41 6.59
N ALA A 267 -4.34 12.71 7.78
CA ALA A 267 -3.78 12.24 9.04
C ALA A 267 -4.81 11.59 9.97
N GLY A 268 -4.35 10.67 10.82
CA GLY A 268 -5.11 10.12 11.94
C GLY A 268 -5.83 8.80 11.69
N ALA A 269 -5.59 8.10 10.57
CA ALA A 269 -6.28 6.83 10.32
C ALA A 269 -5.84 5.76 11.33
N LYS A 270 -6.81 5.13 12.01
CA LYS A 270 -6.56 4.09 13.00
C LYS A 270 -7.70 3.08 13.11
N ALA A 271 -7.35 1.90 13.60
CA ALA A 271 -8.30 0.86 13.98
C ALA A 271 -9.11 1.28 15.23
N PRO A 272 -10.15 0.52 15.63
CA PRO A 272 -11.06 0.92 16.70
C PRO A 272 -10.43 1.33 18.03
N ILE A 273 -9.42 0.62 18.53
CA ILE A 273 -8.89 0.87 19.88
C ILE A 273 -8.12 2.21 19.93
N LEU A 274 -8.32 3.08 20.93
CA LEU A 274 -9.33 3.01 22.00
C LEU A 274 -10.67 3.62 21.58
N ASP A 275 -10.63 4.84 21.01
CA ASP A 275 -11.81 5.73 20.88
C ASP A 275 -12.53 5.66 19.53
N GLY A 276 -12.59 4.47 18.93
CA GLY A 276 -13.23 4.24 17.64
C GLY A 276 -12.28 4.29 16.44
N ALA A 277 -12.76 3.73 15.32
CA ALA A 277 -12.00 3.70 14.08
C ALA A 277 -12.04 5.07 13.42
N GLN A 278 -10.93 5.45 12.78
CA GLN A 278 -10.81 6.70 12.05
C GLN A 278 -10.18 6.43 10.68
N MET A 279 -10.63 7.21 9.70
CA MET A 279 -9.90 7.39 8.44
C MET A 279 -9.12 8.70 8.48
N GLY A 280 -8.18 8.87 7.57
CA GLY A 280 -7.37 10.07 7.45
C GLY A 280 -8.24 11.30 7.19
N THR A 281 -8.05 12.33 7.99
CA THR A 281 -8.64 13.65 7.79
C THR A 281 -7.70 14.50 6.95
N LEU A 282 -8.22 15.20 5.94
CA LEU A 282 -7.42 16.05 5.07
C LEU A 282 -6.73 17.17 5.88
N ILE A 283 -5.40 17.28 5.75
CA ILE A 283 -4.61 18.31 6.42
C ILE A 283 -3.86 19.22 5.43
N VAL A 284 -3.37 18.66 4.32
CA VAL A 284 -2.74 19.42 3.23
C VAL A 284 -3.48 19.08 1.95
N PRO A 285 -4.26 20.01 1.38
CA PRO A 285 -5.03 19.74 0.17
C PRO A 285 -4.16 19.40 -1.05
N PHE A 286 -3.01 20.06 -1.19
CA PHE A 286 -2.08 19.84 -2.30
C PHE A 286 -0.66 20.26 -1.90
N ILE A 287 0.32 19.40 -2.18
CA ILE A 287 1.76 19.63 -2.08
C ILE A 287 2.49 18.93 -3.23
#